data_AF-F9ZXC6-F1
#
_entry.id   AF-F9ZXC6-F1
#
_cell.length_a   1.000
_cell.length_b   1.000
_cell.length_c   1.000
_cell.angle_alpha   90.00
_cell.angle_beta   90.00
_cell.angle_gamma   90.00
#
_symmetry.space_group_name_H-M   'P 1'
#
loop_
_entity.id
_entity.type
_entity.pdbx_description
1 polymer ?
#
loop_
_entity_poly.entity_id
_entity_poly.type
_entity_poly.pdbx_seq_one_letter_code
_entity_poly.pdbx_strand_id
1 'polypeptide(L)'
;MEINLPLSADIQATLSKVADGGLKLKLNQVLDAKVVDTQIMLDTLTVKINNKTVNLHPQSPLTLQADQTLKLQVVKLLPSPEFKIIATLLPNPDTPQQPQTASMPLLKLLNVVPAPTNPPLNQSQNQLTQDQPLQATVINLTGDKLTLQLQPAAATPNQQPVQLTLNTAQIVTTDRHIATADTQRNPATLKPGMPVTLQVLDTGDSPKFSLTPAKLSNEQPIVDALRQLLPIQSSPTPLLNQLQQVMPRLQADASVAETLKQLAREIVLNIPSKSQLNDPGELKRAVDQSGLFLEAKLLEILAGKSDLSLQDDFKLKLNKLIQQLNQELAGQTHDKTKDILELLKDSLQKAQGAQAKLTLDQLNSLPREESPKQAWSLELPFFHDQSADSVRIEIEQDQPGGSENQQQNWAVSITVTPPGLATIHCKITCYDGSVNTRFWSEAADTVDKINGHLDYLKQQFEKNGLIAGFMEAHQGQPKQTDGIKTPVANLLNEKV
;
A
#
# COMPACT_ATOMS: atom_id res chain seq x y z
N MET A 1 -24.48 10.03 46.59
CA MET A 1 -23.55 10.92 47.29
C MET A 1 -22.60 11.46 46.22
N GLU A 2 -23.01 12.51 45.52
CA GLU A 2 -22.14 13.17 44.52
C GLU A 2 -21.18 14.08 45.26
N ILE A 3 -19.89 13.76 45.18
CA ILE A 3 -18.84 14.54 45.83
C ILE A 3 -18.55 15.74 44.92
N ASN A 4 -19.17 16.88 45.23
CA ASN A 4 -18.91 18.13 44.55
C ASN A 4 -17.71 18.82 45.24
N LEU A 5 -16.47 18.50 44.82
CA LEU A 5 -15.31 19.26 45.29
C LEU A 5 -15.27 20.61 44.56
N PRO A 6 -15.21 21.74 45.27
CA PRO A 6 -14.94 23.03 44.65
C PRO A 6 -13.48 23.04 44.15
N LEU A 7 -13.28 23.07 42.82
CA LEU A 7 -11.96 23.31 42.24
C LEU A 7 -11.47 24.69 42.70
N SER A 8 -10.25 24.76 43.24
CA SER A 8 -9.62 26.01 43.67
C SER A 8 -9.48 27.00 42.51
N ALA A 9 -9.60 28.30 42.81
CA ALA A 9 -9.57 29.37 41.82
C ALA A 9 -8.27 29.37 40.98
N ASP A 10 -7.15 28.96 41.57
CA ASP A 10 -5.87 28.83 40.87
C ASP A 10 -5.87 27.70 39.83
N ILE A 11 -6.52 26.57 40.11
CA ILE A 11 -6.65 25.46 39.15
C ILE A 11 -7.58 25.88 38.02
N GLN A 12 -8.70 26.53 38.32
CA GLN A 12 -9.59 27.08 37.28
C GLN A 12 -8.91 28.15 36.41
N ALA A 13 -8.10 29.03 37.00
CA ALA A 13 -7.33 30.03 36.28
C ALA A 13 -6.24 29.41 35.40
N THR A 14 -5.61 28.33 35.85
CA THR A 14 -4.57 27.60 35.10
C THR A 14 -5.18 26.81 33.94
N LEU A 15 -6.31 26.13 34.15
CA LEU A 15 -7.07 25.46 33.08
C LEU A 15 -7.60 26.45 32.03
N SER A 16 -8.08 27.63 32.45
CA SER A 16 -8.51 28.68 31.52
C SER A 16 -7.32 29.22 30.69
N LYS A 17 -6.12 29.33 31.29
CA LYS A 17 -4.90 29.77 30.60
C LYS A 17 -4.43 28.79 29.51
N VAL A 18 -4.60 27.49 29.76
CA VAL A 18 -4.27 26.40 28.84
C VAL A 18 -5.31 26.29 27.73
N ALA A 19 -6.60 26.40 28.07
CA ALA A 19 -7.70 26.35 27.10
C ALA A 19 -7.75 27.55 26.14
N ASP A 20 -7.37 28.76 26.60
CA ASP A 20 -7.35 29.99 25.80
C ASP A 20 -6.10 30.16 24.91
N GLY A 21 -5.14 29.23 24.94
CA GLY A 21 -3.89 29.33 24.18
C GLY A 21 -3.09 30.64 24.44
N GLY A 22 -3.23 31.20 25.65
CA GLY A 22 -2.58 32.46 26.03
C GLY A 22 -3.20 33.74 25.44
N LEU A 23 -4.47 33.71 25.01
CA LEU A 23 -5.24 34.90 24.59
C LEU A 23 -5.76 35.75 25.77
N LYS A 24 -5.68 35.24 27.01
CA LYS A 24 -6.14 35.91 28.26
C LYS A 24 -7.60 36.41 28.15
N LEU A 25 -8.53 35.51 27.83
CA LEU A 25 -9.92 35.85 27.57
C LEU A 25 -10.71 36.05 28.87
N LYS A 26 -11.71 36.94 28.84
CA LYS A 26 -12.69 37.10 29.92
C LYS A 26 -14.10 36.89 29.37
N LEU A 27 -14.98 36.29 30.18
CA LEU A 27 -16.39 36.11 29.81
C LEU A 27 -17.04 37.47 29.51
N ASN A 28 -17.84 37.55 28.45
CA ASN A 28 -18.47 38.75 27.89
C ASN A 28 -17.51 39.80 27.28
N GLN A 29 -16.21 39.51 27.17
CA GLN A 29 -15.27 40.39 26.49
C GLN A 29 -15.57 40.46 24.99
N VAL A 30 -15.53 41.67 24.42
CA VAL A 30 -15.62 41.89 22.98
C VAL A 30 -14.22 42.10 22.39
N LEU A 31 -13.95 41.43 21.27
CA LEU A 31 -12.66 41.40 20.58
C LEU A 31 -12.84 41.77 19.11
N ASP A 32 -11.91 42.55 18.57
CA ASP A 32 -11.81 42.79 17.14
C ASP A 32 -10.97 41.67 16.50
N ALA A 33 -11.49 41.08 15.43
CA ALA A 33 -10.87 39.99 14.70
C ALA A 33 -10.85 40.30 13.20
N LYS A 34 -9.72 40.07 12.53
CA LYS A 34 -9.62 40.21 11.07
C LYS A 34 -9.54 38.85 10.40
N VAL A 35 -10.39 38.59 9.40
CA VAL A 35 -10.39 37.34 8.63
C VAL A 35 -9.12 37.28 7.78
N VAL A 36 -8.35 36.21 7.97
CA VAL A 36 -7.11 35.96 7.23
C VAL A 36 -7.38 34.99 6.08
N ASP A 37 -8.13 33.92 6.36
CA ASP A 37 -8.45 32.87 5.38
C ASP A 37 -9.73 32.13 5.77
N THR A 38 -10.48 31.67 4.77
CA THR A 38 -11.73 30.89 4.93
C THR A 38 -11.54 29.54 4.23
N GLN A 39 -11.26 28.49 5.00
CA GLN A 39 -11.07 27.15 4.43
C GLN A 39 -12.40 26.41 4.37
N ILE A 40 -13.08 26.56 3.23
CA ILE A 40 -14.46 26.07 3.00
C ILE A 40 -14.55 24.53 3.03
N MET A 41 -13.45 23.79 2.87
CA MET A 41 -13.44 22.31 2.92
C MET A 41 -13.13 21.69 4.29
N LEU A 42 -12.62 22.47 5.26
CA LEU A 42 -12.27 21.99 6.60
C LEU A 42 -13.15 22.58 7.71
N ASP A 43 -14.20 23.34 7.34
CA ASP A 43 -15.01 24.14 8.27
C ASP A 43 -14.14 24.93 9.26
N THR A 44 -13.03 25.52 8.80
CA THR A 44 -12.12 26.29 9.63
C THR A 44 -11.97 27.72 9.12
N LEU A 45 -12.09 28.65 10.05
CA LEU A 45 -11.96 30.09 9.86
C LEU A 45 -10.71 30.57 10.58
N THR A 46 -9.77 31.13 9.81
CA THR A 46 -8.53 31.69 10.36
C THR A 46 -8.69 33.18 10.56
N VAL A 47 -8.57 33.66 11.81
CA VAL A 47 -8.68 35.08 12.15
C VAL A 47 -7.47 35.58 12.94
N LYS A 48 -7.21 36.88 12.87
CA LYS A 48 -6.20 37.56 13.68
C LYS A 48 -6.87 38.34 14.81
N ILE A 49 -6.56 37.99 16.05
CA ILE A 49 -7.08 38.60 17.29
C ILE A 49 -5.89 39.06 18.15
N ASN A 50 -5.83 40.34 18.55
CA ASN A 50 -4.73 40.88 19.37
C ASN A 50 -3.33 40.52 18.84
N ASN A 51 -3.16 40.63 17.52
CA ASN A 51 -1.93 40.33 16.79
C ASN A 51 -1.49 38.84 16.80
N LYS A 52 -2.34 37.94 17.30
CA LYS A 52 -2.16 36.47 17.22
C LYS A 52 -3.11 35.87 16.18
N THR A 53 -2.63 34.85 15.47
CA THR A 53 -3.46 34.10 14.52
C THR A 53 -4.16 32.97 15.25
N VAL A 54 -5.45 32.82 15.00
CA VAL A 54 -6.36 31.95 15.75
C VAL A 54 -7.24 31.18 14.75
N ASN A 55 -7.35 29.87 14.94
CA ASN A 55 -8.25 29.04 14.14
C ASN A 55 -9.56 28.82 14.89
N LEU A 56 -10.67 29.09 14.22
CA LEU A 56 -12.03 28.99 14.73
C LEU A 56 -12.85 28.02 13.87
N HIS A 57 -13.78 27.31 14.48
CA HIS A 57 -14.74 26.45 13.77
C HIS A 57 -16.13 27.07 13.87
N PRO A 58 -16.77 27.43 12.75
CA PRO A 58 -18.13 27.93 12.75
C PRO A 58 -19.12 26.78 12.95
N GLN A 59 -20.04 26.92 13.91
CA GLN A 59 -21.08 25.91 14.18
C GLN A 59 -22.29 26.03 13.25
N SER A 60 -22.23 26.90 12.26
CA SER A 60 -23.25 27.10 11.22
C SER A 60 -22.55 27.63 9.97
N PRO A 61 -23.07 27.40 8.76
CA PRO A 61 -22.45 27.91 7.54
C PRO A 61 -22.39 29.45 7.55
N LEU A 62 -21.19 30.00 7.35
CA LEU A 62 -20.96 31.44 7.19
C LEU A 62 -20.29 31.75 5.85
N THR A 63 -20.76 32.81 5.21
CA THR A 63 -20.09 33.44 4.08
C THR A 63 -19.32 34.67 4.55
N LEU A 64 -17.99 34.57 4.63
CA LEU A 64 -17.09 35.65 5.00
C LEU A 64 -16.07 35.86 3.88
N GLN A 65 -15.53 37.08 3.77
CA GLN A 65 -14.49 37.42 2.80
C GLN A 65 -13.15 37.62 3.51
N ALA A 66 -12.05 37.31 2.83
CA ALA A 66 -10.71 37.62 3.31
C ALA A 66 -10.57 39.13 3.57
N ASP A 67 -9.80 39.50 4.60
CA ASP A 67 -9.62 40.87 5.12
C ASP A 67 -10.85 41.53 5.79
N GLN A 68 -11.99 40.84 5.91
CA GLN A 68 -13.17 41.34 6.62
C GLN A 68 -12.91 41.48 8.13
N THR A 69 -13.45 42.53 8.76
CA THR A 69 -13.34 42.73 10.23
C THR A 69 -14.60 42.27 10.95
N LEU A 70 -14.42 41.52 12.03
CA LEU A 70 -15.46 40.93 12.87
C LEU A 70 -15.33 41.45 14.29
N LYS A 71 -16.47 41.65 14.98
CA LYS A 71 -16.52 41.79 16.43
C LYS A 71 -17.00 40.49 17.05
N LEU A 72 -16.19 39.91 17.93
CA LEU A 72 -16.43 38.64 18.59
C LEU A 72 -16.63 38.84 20.10
N GLN A 73 -17.76 38.37 20.65
CA GLN A 73 -18.02 38.36 22.08
C GLN A 73 -17.73 36.98 22.67
N VAL A 74 -16.91 36.90 23.72
CA VAL A 74 -16.63 35.65 24.44
C VAL A 74 -17.88 35.24 25.24
N VAL A 75 -18.47 34.10 24.91
CA VAL A 75 -19.70 33.60 25.56
C VAL A 75 -19.45 32.42 26.48
N LYS A 76 -18.31 31.73 26.33
CA LYS A 76 -17.94 30.58 27.16
C LYS A 76 -16.42 30.41 27.16
N LEU A 77 -15.86 29.93 28.27
CA LEU A 77 -14.40 29.75 28.44
C LEU A 77 -13.99 28.27 28.58
N LEU A 78 -14.83 27.41 29.17
CA LEU A 78 -14.49 26.01 29.46
C LEU A 78 -15.57 25.05 28.90
N PRO A 79 -15.20 23.84 28.42
CA PRO A 79 -13.84 23.27 28.36
C PRO A 79 -12.97 23.86 27.23
N SER A 80 -13.56 24.61 26.29
CA SER A 80 -12.86 25.36 25.24
C SER A 80 -13.60 26.68 25.00
N PRO A 81 -12.90 27.77 24.63
CA PRO A 81 -13.55 29.06 24.40
C PRO A 81 -14.52 29.07 23.22
N GLU A 82 -15.65 29.75 23.39
CA GLU A 82 -16.66 29.97 22.35
C GLU A 82 -16.94 31.47 22.21
N PHE A 83 -17.11 31.91 20.97
CA PHE A 83 -17.36 33.30 20.60
C PHE A 83 -18.67 33.44 19.84
N LYS A 84 -19.39 34.52 20.09
CA LYS A 84 -20.53 34.96 19.30
C LYS A 84 -20.12 36.14 18.45
N ILE A 85 -20.33 36.08 17.14
CA ILE A 85 -20.13 37.26 16.27
C ILE A 85 -21.19 38.29 16.66
N ILE A 86 -20.84 39.56 16.84
CA ILE A 86 -21.80 40.63 17.19
C ILE A 86 -21.88 41.75 16.14
N ALA A 87 -20.92 41.81 15.22
CA ALA A 87 -20.96 42.68 14.04
C ALA A 87 -19.93 42.21 13.00
N THR A 88 -20.22 42.50 11.73
CA THR A 88 -19.32 42.31 10.59
C THR A 88 -19.19 43.64 9.85
N LEU A 89 -17.96 44.06 9.52
CA LEU A 89 -17.68 45.27 8.74
C LEU A 89 -17.01 44.86 7.42
N LEU A 90 -17.59 45.28 6.29
CA LEU A 90 -17.05 45.07 4.94
C LEU A 90 -15.88 46.04 4.67
N PRO A 91 -14.90 45.67 3.83
CA PRO A 91 -13.65 46.41 3.66
C PRO A 91 -13.72 47.76 2.91
N ASN A 92 -14.89 48.33 2.58
CA ASN A 92 -15.01 49.60 1.85
C ASN A 92 -15.40 50.79 2.76
N PRO A 93 -14.66 51.92 2.74
CA PRO A 93 -14.90 53.05 3.65
C PRO A 93 -15.95 54.11 3.22
N ASP A 94 -16.60 54.01 2.05
CA ASP A 94 -17.44 55.10 1.50
C ASP A 94 -18.97 54.88 1.54
N THR A 95 -19.50 54.09 2.47
CA THR A 95 -20.95 54.06 2.71
C THR A 95 -21.27 53.91 4.20
N PRO A 96 -22.07 54.80 4.81
CA PRO A 96 -22.49 54.64 6.20
C PRO A 96 -23.52 53.51 6.29
N GLN A 97 -23.05 52.28 6.51
CA GLN A 97 -23.90 51.10 6.68
C GLN A 97 -24.07 50.76 8.16
N GLN A 98 -25.32 50.72 8.59
CA GLN A 98 -25.74 50.29 9.93
C GLN A 98 -25.32 48.85 10.21
N PRO A 99 -24.99 48.49 11.47
CA PRO A 99 -24.66 47.13 11.86
C PRO A 99 -25.83 46.20 11.55
N GLN A 100 -25.63 45.24 10.64
CA GLN A 100 -26.60 44.17 10.41
C GLN A 100 -26.61 43.23 11.62
N THR A 101 -27.68 43.30 12.42
CA THR A 101 -27.97 42.37 13.53
C THR A 101 -28.72 41.16 13.00
N ALA A 102 -28.08 40.34 12.17
CA ALA A 102 -28.59 39.00 11.82
C ALA A 102 -28.30 38.03 12.96
N SER A 103 -29.22 37.12 13.32
CA SER A 103 -29.05 36.09 14.34
C SER A 103 -27.71 35.34 14.20
N MET A 104 -26.88 35.42 15.24
CA MET A 104 -25.43 35.32 15.05
C MET A 104 -24.89 33.92 15.37
N PRO A 105 -24.07 33.34 14.47
CA PRO A 105 -23.51 32.00 14.64
C PRO A 105 -22.40 31.96 15.71
N LEU A 106 -22.23 30.78 16.31
CA LEU A 106 -21.24 30.50 17.35
C LEU A 106 -19.94 29.97 16.72
N LEU A 107 -18.80 30.45 17.22
CA LEU A 107 -17.47 30.02 16.80
C LEU A 107 -16.76 29.33 17.97
N LYS A 108 -16.15 28.17 17.74
CA LYS A 108 -15.37 27.44 18.76
C LYS A 108 -13.88 27.57 18.50
N LEU A 109 -13.08 27.85 19.53
CA LEU A 109 -11.62 27.93 19.45
C LEU A 109 -11.01 26.54 19.24
N LEU A 110 -10.19 26.36 18.20
CA LEU A 110 -9.43 25.13 17.99
C LEU A 110 -8.02 25.27 18.58
N ASN A 111 -7.29 26.30 18.17
CA ASN A 111 -5.93 26.56 18.62
C ASN A 111 -5.48 28.02 18.36
N VAL A 112 -4.43 28.42 19.06
CA VAL A 112 -3.74 29.71 18.90
C VAL A 112 -2.38 29.43 18.27
N VAL A 113 -2.12 30.03 17.11
CA VAL A 113 -0.86 29.88 16.40
C VAL A 113 0.20 30.76 17.10
N PRO A 114 1.36 30.22 17.52
CA PRO A 114 2.42 31.02 18.13
C PRO A 114 2.89 32.11 17.16
N ALA A 115 3.08 33.34 17.66
CA ALA A 115 3.61 34.44 16.85
C ALA A 115 5.03 34.11 16.36
N PRO A 116 5.40 34.43 15.10
CA PRO A 116 6.73 34.19 14.60
C PRO A 116 7.72 35.07 15.37
N THR A 117 8.57 34.44 16.18
CA THR A 117 9.76 35.10 16.72
C THR A 117 10.77 35.22 15.59
N ASN A 118 10.96 36.43 15.06
CA ASN A 118 12.01 36.75 14.08
C ASN A 118 13.38 36.79 14.77
N PRO A 119 14.36 35.96 14.40
CA PRO A 119 15.72 36.45 14.16
C PRO A 119 15.74 37.22 12.83
N PRO A 120 16.71 38.13 12.61
CA PRO A 120 16.77 38.94 11.40
C PRO A 120 16.78 38.08 10.14
N LEU A 121 16.08 38.59 9.11
CA LEU A 121 15.88 37.95 7.81
C LEU A 121 17.19 37.40 7.23
N ASN A 122 17.26 36.08 7.07
CA ASN A 122 17.83 35.49 5.86
C ASN A 122 16.66 34.98 5.02
N GLN A 123 16.38 35.67 3.91
CA GLN A 123 15.35 35.34 2.93
C GLN A 123 15.73 34.12 2.06
N SER A 124 16.21 33.03 2.65
CA SER A 124 16.70 31.92 1.84
C SER A 124 16.63 30.61 2.61
N GLN A 125 15.42 30.06 2.72
CA GLN A 125 15.28 28.62 2.92
C GLN A 125 14.03 27.98 2.30
N ASN A 126 13.24 28.72 1.51
CA ASN A 126 12.21 28.14 0.62
C ASN A 126 11.87 29.05 -0.58
N GLN A 127 12.85 29.84 -1.07
CA GLN A 127 12.71 30.42 -2.41
C GLN A 127 12.91 29.29 -3.42
N LEU A 128 11.83 28.97 -4.13
CA LEU A 128 11.83 28.20 -5.37
C LEU A 128 12.76 28.93 -6.36
N THR A 129 14.05 28.58 -6.32
CA THR A 129 15.08 29.14 -7.21
C THR A 129 14.98 28.45 -8.57
N GLN A 130 15.12 29.22 -9.65
CA GLN A 130 15.10 28.70 -11.01
C GLN A 130 16.14 27.56 -11.12
N ASP A 131 15.74 26.44 -11.73
CA ASP A 131 16.51 25.19 -11.88
C ASP A 131 16.82 24.35 -10.61
N GLN A 132 16.27 24.66 -9.43
CA GLN A 132 16.43 23.74 -8.28
C GLN A 132 15.42 22.57 -8.33
N PRO A 133 15.88 21.30 -8.33
CA PRO A 133 15.02 20.13 -8.20
C PRO A 133 14.55 19.92 -6.75
N LEU A 134 13.23 19.85 -6.56
CA LEU A 134 12.58 19.52 -5.30
C LEU A 134 11.86 18.18 -5.43
N GLN A 135 12.08 17.29 -4.47
CA GLN A 135 11.33 16.04 -4.41
C GLN A 135 9.92 16.31 -3.89
N ALA A 136 8.92 15.74 -4.55
CA ALA A 136 7.54 15.88 -4.17
C ALA A 136 6.74 14.60 -4.43
N THR A 137 5.58 14.45 -3.79
CA THR A 137 4.62 13.37 -4.06
C THR A 137 3.29 13.97 -4.50
N VAL A 138 2.69 13.44 -5.56
CA VAL A 138 1.36 13.87 -6.01
C VAL A 138 0.32 13.44 -4.97
N ILE A 139 -0.39 14.40 -4.38
CA ILE A 139 -1.49 14.12 -3.44
C ILE A 139 -2.79 13.92 -4.21
N ASN A 140 -3.09 14.83 -5.14
CA ASN A 140 -4.33 14.81 -5.90
C ASN A 140 -4.20 15.63 -7.19
N LEU A 141 -4.99 15.26 -8.21
CA LEU A 141 -5.20 15.99 -9.44
C LEU A 141 -6.71 16.11 -9.66
N THR A 142 -7.27 17.31 -9.57
CA THR A 142 -8.72 17.54 -9.71
C THR A 142 -8.97 18.73 -10.64
N GLY A 143 -9.48 18.45 -11.83
CA GLY A 143 -9.62 19.46 -12.88
C GLY A 143 -8.26 20.09 -13.21
N ASP A 144 -8.17 21.42 -13.05
CA ASP A 144 -6.96 22.18 -13.34
C ASP A 144 -6.02 22.36 -12.15
N LYS A 145 -6.22 21.65 -11.03
CA LYS A 145 -5.40 21.77 -9.83
C LYS A 145 -4.63 20.49 -9.54
N LEU A 146 -3.31 20.59 -9.43
CA LEU A 146 -2.42 19.54 -8.97
C LEU A 146 -1.90 19.91 -7.57
N THR A 147 -2.10 19.05 -6.58
CA THR A 147 -1.53 19.21 -5.25
C THR A 147 -0.36 18.27 -5.06
N LEU A 148 0.78 18.81 -4.64
CA LEU A 148 2.04 18.14 -4.40
C LEU A 148 2.43 18.26 -2.92
N GLN A 149 2.99 17.20 -2.34
CA GLN A 149 3.62 17.22 -1.03
C GLN A 149 5.13 17.31 -1.22
N LEU A 150 5.73 18.44 -0.89
CA LEU A 150 7.18 18.63 -0.98
C LEU A 150 7.87 17.90 0.17
N GLN A 151 8.99 17.25 -0.16
CA GLN A 151 9.83 16.57 0.82
C GLN A 151 10.99 17.51 1.21
N PRO A 152 11.12 17.88 2.50
CA PRO A 152 12.19 18.76 2.94
C PRO A 152 13.55 18.11 2.73
N ALA A 153 14.55 18.88 2.27
CA ALA A 153 15.92 18.40 2.01
C ALA A 153 16.66 17.90 3.27
N ALA A 154 16.17 18.24 4.47
CA ALA A 154 16.65 17.72 5.74
C ALA A 154 15.45 17.35 6.63
N ALA A 155 15.32 16.06 6.99
CA ALA A 155 14.25 15.59 7.85
C ALA A 155 14.53 16.03 9.30
N THR A 156 13.75 16.99 9.82
CA THR A 156 13.70 17.28 11.26
C THR A 156 12.43 16.70 11.88
N PRO A 157 12.45 16.20 13.13
CA PRO A 157 11.37 15.37 13.71
C PRO A 157 10.02 16.09 13.95
N ASN A 158 9.87 17.35 13.55
CA ASN A 158 8.72 18.18 13.92
C ASN A 158 8.20 19.10 12.78
N GLN A 159 8.61 18.85 11.53
CA GLN A 159 8.14 19.64 10.39
C GLN A 159 6.89 19.02 9.76
N GLN A 160 5.82 19.82 9.66
CA GLN A 160 4.63 19.49 8.90
C GLN A 160 4.98 19.43 7.40
N PRO A 161 4.41 18.49 6.64
CA PRO A 161 4.67 18.38 5.22
C PRO A 161 4.18 19.63 4.49
N VAL A 162 5.04 20.22 3.65
CA VAL A 162 4.69 21.40 2.84
C VAL A 162 3.87 20.92 1.65
N GLN A 163 2.65 21.42 1.51
CA GLN A 163 1.82 21.16 0.33
C GLN A 163 1.86 22.34 -0.63
N LEU A 164 2.08 22.06 -1.91
CA LEU A 164 2.08 23.03 -3.01
C LEU A 164 0.94 22.68 -3.96
N THR A 165 0.05 23.63 -4.23
CA THR A 165 -0.99 23.45 -5.26
C THR A 165 -0.65 24.30 -6.48
N LEU A 166 -0.51 23.63 -7.62
CA LEU A 166 -0.18 24.22 -8.92
C LEU A 166 -1.38 24.13 -9.85
N ASN A 167 -1.50 25.10 -10.76
CA ASN A 167 -2.41 24.96 -11.90
C ASN A 167 -1.78 24.05 -12.96
N THR A 168 -2.56 23.14 -13.56
CA THR A 168 -2.11 22.25 -14.65
C THR A 168 -1.54 23.01 -15.84
N ALA A 169 -2.03 24.22 -16.13
CA ALA A 169 -1.50 25.11 -17.17
C ALA A 169 -0.09 25.65 -16.88
N GLN A 170 0.36 25.59 -15.61
CA GLN A 170 1.70 26.01 -15.20
C GLN A 170 2.72 24.87 -15.30
N ILE A 171 2.31 23.67 -15.72
CA ILE A 171 3.12 22.45 -15.67
C ILE A 171 3.58 22.03 -17.07
N VAL A 172 4.86 21.70 -17.20
CA VAL A 172 5.47 21.06 -18.35
C VAL A 172 5.97 19.68 -17.91
N THR A 173 5.38 18.60 -18.43
CA THR A 173 5.88 17.23 -18.18
C THR A 173 6.92 16.87 -19.23
N THR A 174 8.15 16.57 -18.82
CA THR A 174 9.23 16.19 -19.76
C THR A 174 9.49 14.69 -19.67
N ASP A 175 9.04 13.93 -20.67
CA ASP A 175 9.44 12.53 -20.85
C ASP A 175 10.75 12.49 -21.65
N ARG A 176 11.86 12.13 -21.01
CA ARG A 176 13.20 12.19 -21.63
C ARG A 176 13.44 11.15 -22.73
N HIS A 177 12.43 10.38 -23.14
CA HIS A 177 12.54 9.31 -24.14
C HIS A 177 12.12 9.70 -25.57
N ILE A 178 11.66 10.94 -25.80
CA ILE A 178 11.37 11.41 -27.17
C ILE A 178 12.00 12.79 -27.38
N ALA A 179 13.20 12.78 -27.96
CA ALA A 179 13.84 13.99 -28.49
C ALA A 179 13.14 14.38 -29.80
N THR A 180 11.97 14.99 -29.71
CA THR A 180 11.43 15.85 -30.76
C THR A 180 10.88 17.10 -30.09
N ALA A 181 11.48 18.24 -30.44
CA ALA A 181 11.01 19.57 -30.05
C ALA A 181 9.52 19.74 -30.43
N ASP A 182 8.77 20.44 -29.59
CA ASP A 182 7.36 20.84 -29.79
C ASP A 182 6.24 19.84 -29.44
N THR A 183 6.27 19.26 -28.23
CA THR A 183 5.02 18.78 -27.61
C THR A 183 4.87 19.24 -26.16
N GLN A 184 4.10 20.31 -25.94
CA GLN A 184 3.41 20.52 -24.66
C GLN A 184 2.47 19.33 -24.45
N ARG A 185 2.84 18.37 -23.61
CA ARG A 185 1.95 17.27 -23.20
C ARG A 185 1.09 17.68 -22.01
N ASN A 186 -0.18 17.28 -22.09
CA ASN A 186 -1.21 17.41 -21.07
C ASN A 186 -0.81 16.62 -19.80
N PRO A 187 -1.07 17.09 -18.56
CA PRO A 187 -0.70 16.40 -17.30
C PRO A 187 -1.47 15.09 -17.01
N ALA A 188 -2.01 14.43 -18.04
CA ALA A 188 -2.81 13.21 -17.95
C ALA A 188 -2.03 11.96 -17.48
N THR A 189 -0.71 12.06 -17.26
CA THR A 189 0.14 10.95 -16.81
C THR A 189 0.39 10.93 -15.30
N LEU A 190 -0.02 11.97 -14.56
CA LEU A 190 0.20 12.08 -13.11
C LEU A 190 -0.92 11.37 -12.33
N LYS A 191 -0.54 10.48 -11.40
CA LYS A 191 -1.48 9.78 -10.50
C LYS A 191 -1.22 10.14 -9.03
N PRO A 192 -2.24 10.20 -8.17
CA PRO A 192 -2.05 10.29 -6.72
C PRO A 192 -1.07 9.22 -6.20
N GLY A 193 -0.19 9.60 -5.28
CA GLY A 193 0.87 8.76 -4.72
C GLY A 193 2.16 8.71 -5.53
N MET A 194 2.21 9.32 -6.72
CA MET A 194 3.39 9.29 -7.59
C MET A 194 4.48 10.25 -7.10
N PRO A 195 5.73 9.81 -6.89
CA PRO A 195 6.84 10.70 -6.60
C PRO A 195 7.28 11.42 -7.88
N VAL A 196 7.56 12.71 -7.76
CA VAL A 196 7.93 13.60 -8.86
C VAL A 196 9.05 14.52 -8.40
N THR A 197 9.94 14.86 -9.33
CA THR A 197 10.89 15.96 -9.16
C THR A 197 10.30 17.22 -9.78
N LEU A 198 10.06 18.22 -8.96
CA LEU A 198 9.60 19.56 -9.34
C LEU A 198 10.81 20.46 -9.59
N GLN A 199 10.88 21.08 -10.77
CA GLN A 199 11.86 22.13 -11.10
C GLN A 199 11.13 23.39 -11.57
N VAL A 200 11.69 24.55 -11.29
CA VAL A 200 11.14 25.85 -11.68
C VAL A 200 11.81 26.30 -12.99
N LEU A 201 11.07 26.41 -14.10
CA LEU A 201 11.63 26.90 -15.37
C LEU A 201 11.59 28.42 -15.46
N ASP A 202 10.50 29.02 -14.98
CA ASP A 202 10.25 30.46 -15.12
C ASP A 202 9.55 31.00 -13.87
N THR A 203 9.99 32.16 -13.40
CA THR A 203 9.50 32.87 -12.22
C THR A 203 8.84 34.21 -12.57
N GLY A 204 8.60 34.50 -13.85
CA GLY A 204 7.86 35.67 -14.31
C GLY A 204 6.39 35.72 -13.88
N ASP A 205 5.62 36.66 -14.45
CA ASP A 205 4.19 36.90 -14.09
C ASP A 205 3.28 35.65 -14.20
N SER A 206 3.71 34.65 -14.97
CA SER A 206 3.13 33.31 -15.01
C SER A 206 4.21 32.25 -14.75
N PRO A 207 4.39 31.77 -13.51
CA PRO A 207 5.46 30.82 -13.21
C PRO A 207 5.21 29.47 -13.90
N LYS A 208 6.27 28.86 -14.43
CA LYS A 208 6.24 27.56 -15.12
C LYS A 208 7.13 26.54 -14.40
N PHE A 209 6.63 25.32 -14.28
CA PHE A 209 7.28 24.24 -13.55
C PHE A 209 7.46 23.00 -14.43
N SER A 210 8.60 22.33 -14.30
CA SER A 210 8.86 21.03 -14.91
C SER A 210 8.57 19.98 -13.86
N LEU A 211 7.71 19.04 -14.20
CA LEU A 211 7.52 17.84 -13.43
C LEU A 211 8.13 16.69 -14.19
N THR A 212 9.17 16.11 -13.60
CA THR A 212 9.73 14.85 -14.08
C THR A 212 9.30 13.77 -13.10
N PRO A 213 8.56 12.74 -13.53
CA PRO A 213 8.40 11.50 -12.77
C PRO A 213 9.72 11.10 -12.12
N ALA A 214 9.76 11.01 -10.80
CA ALA A 214 10.93 10.41 -10.18
C ALA A 214 10.94 8.95 -10.65
N LYS A 215 11.99 8.52 -11.36
CA LYS A 215 12.25 7.10 -11.51
C LYS A 215 12.38 6.59 -10.08
N LEU A 216 11.36 5.91 -9.58
CA LEU A 216 11.46 5.11 -8.38
C LEU A 216 12.57 4.09 -8.69
N SER A 217 13.80 4.39 -8.30
CA SER A 217 14.87 3.40 -8.25
C SER A 217 14.60 2.46 -7.08
N ASN A 218 13.42 1.81 -7.10
CA ASN A 218 13.10 0.65 -6.28
C ASN A 218 13.98 -0.54 -6.68
N GLU A 219 14.76 -0.42 -7.76
CA GLU A 219 15.69 -1.43 -8.24
C GLU A 219 16.71 -1.84 -7.18
N GLN A 220 17.32 -0.92 -6.43
CA GLN A 220 18.36 -1.30 -5.45
C GLN A 220 17.80 -2.12 -4.28
N PRO A 221 16.74 -1.70 -3.58
CA PRO A 221 16.08 -2.55 -2.57
C PRO A 221 15.60 -3.89 -3.13
N ILE A 222 15.11 -3.93 -4.37
CA ILE A 222 14.68 -5.15 -5.04
C ILE A 222 15.88 -6.07 -5.31
N VAL A 223 17.00 -5.53 -5.80
CA VAL A 223 18.25 -6.26 -6.04
C VAL A 223 18.81 -6.83 -4.74
N ASP A 224 18.81 -6.04 -3.68
CA ASP A 224 19.30 -6.47 -2.37
C ASP A 224 18.40 -7.58 -1.81
N ALA A 225 17.07 -7.42 -1.92
CA ALA A 225 16.12 -8.47 -1.55
C ALA A 225 16.34 -9.75 -2.37
N LEU A 226 16.52 -9.65 -3.70
CA LEU A 226 16.81 -10.79 -4.57
C LEU A 226 18.09 -11.52 -4.11
N ARG A 227 19.18 -10.79 -3.88
CA ARG A 227 20.46 -11.38 -3.43
C ARG A 227 20.33 -12.11 -2.09
N GLN A 228 19.52 -11.58 -1.17
CA GLN A 228 19.31 -12.18 0.15
C GLN A 228 18.37 -13.39 0.11
N LEU A 229 17.31 -13.34 -0.70
CA LEU A 229 16.25 -14.34 -0.71
C LEU A 229 16.53 -15.51 -1.65
N LEU A 230 17.22 -15.28 -2.78
CA LEU A 230 17.51 -16.32 -3.77
C LEU A 230 18.23 -17.56 -3.19
N PRO A 231 19.26 -17.42 -2.32
CA PRO A 231 19.98 -18.58 -1.79
C PRO A 231 19.19 -19.40 -0.76
N ILE A 232 18.25 -18.76 -0.05
CA ILE A 232 17.53 -19.38 1.07
C ILE A 232 16.14 -19.88 0.68
N GLN A 233 15.62 -19.48 -0.49
CA GLN A 233 14.27 -19.84 -0.93
C GLN A 233 14.07 -21.35 -0.96
N SER A 234 12.94 -21.80 -0.43
CA SER A 234 12.53 -23.20 -0.48
C SER A 234 11.01 -23.31 -0.59
N SER A 235 10.55 -24.41 -1.19
CA SER A 235 9.11 -24.72 -1.22
C SER A 235 8.53 -24.70 0.20
N PRO A 236 7.24 -24.35 0.40
CA PRO A 236 6.58 -24.52 1.70
C PRO A 236 6.49 -25.97 2.17
N THR A 237 6.66 -26.97 1.29
CA THR A 237 6.44 -28.38 1.60
C THR A 237 7.30 -28.94 2.72
N PRO A 238 8.62 -28.64 2.87
CA PRO A 238 9.42 -29.19 3.97
C PRO A 238 8.99 -28.65 5.33
N LEU A 239 8.57 -27.39 5.40
CA LEU A 239 7.98 -26.81 6.61
C LEU A 239 6.69 -27.55 6.95
N LEU A 240 5.77 -27.70 5.99
CA LEU A 240 4.47 -28.31 6.22
C LEU A 240 4.59 -29.80 6.61
N ASN A 241 5.48 -30.54 5.95
CA ASN A 241 5.80 -31.92 6.34
C ASN A 241 6.31 -32.01 7.78
N GLN A 242 7.19 -31.10 8.19
CA GLN A 242 7.67 -31.04 9.57
C GLN A 242 6.58 -30.65 10.56
N LEU A 243 5.77 -29.65 10.23
CA LEU A 243 4.62 -29.28 11.06
C LEU A 243 3.58 -30.40 11.12
N GLN A 244 3.49 -31.29 10.14
CA GLN A 244 2.57 -32.43 10.24
C GLN A 244 3.17 -33.56 11.09
N GLN A 245 4.45 -33.88 10.90
CA GLN A 245 5.10 -35.02 11.54
C GLN A 245 5.53 -34.75 13.00
N VAL A 246 6.01 -33.54 13.28
CA VAL A 246 6.68 -33.24 14.55
C VAL A 246 5.76 -32.53 15.55
N MET A 247 4.63 -32.02 15.08
CA MET A 247 3.63 -31.35 15.91
C MET A 247 3.13 -32.14 17.10
N PRO A 248 2.83 -33.47 17.02
CA PRO A 248 2.41 -34.20 18.21
C PRO A 248 3.46 -34.14 19.33
N ARG A 249 4.74 -34.12 18.94
CA ARG A 249 5.88 -34.04 19.86
C ARG A 249 6.03 -32.65 20.46
N LEU A 250 5.93 -31.60 19.63
CA LEU A 250 5.95 -30.20 20.09
C LEU A 250 4.76 -29.88 21.00
N GLN A 251 3.59 -30.44 20.72
CA GLN A 251 2.38 -30.21 21.52
C GLN A 251 2.51 -30.79 22.93
N ALA A 252 3.15 -31.95 23.07
CA ALA A 252 3.36 -32.61 24.35
C ALA A 252 4.42 -31.92 25.24
N ASP A 253 5.30 -31.11 24.67
CA ASP A 253 6.38 -30.46 25.41
C ASP A 253 5.88 -29.20 26.12
N ALA A 254 5.99 -29.16 27.45
CA ALA A 254 5.53 -28.04 28.27
C ALA A 254 6.43 -26.78 28.14
N SER A 255 7.66 -26.93 27.64
CA SER A 255 8.60 -25.81 27.46
C SER A 255 8.32 -24.95 26.23
N VAL A 256 7.45 -25.40 25.33
CA VAL A 256 7.06 -24.69 24.12
C VAL A 256 5.80 -23.87 24.39
N ALA A 257 5.79 -22.59 24.00
CA ALA A 257 4.63 -21.72 24.20
C ALA A 257 3.37 -22.23 23.51
N GLU A 258 2.22 -22.11 24.20
CA GLU A 258 0.91 -22.56 23.67
C GLU A 258 0.50 -21.80 22.40
N THR A 259 0.89 -20.52 22.29
CA THR A 259 0.64 -19.71 21.08
C THR A 259 1.32 -20.28 19.86
N LEU A 260 2.55 -20.80 19.99
CA LEU A 260 3.27 -21.45 18.90
C LEU A 260 2.59 -22.76 18.49
N LYS A 261 2.16 -23.57 19.46
CA LYS A 261 1.44 -24.83 19.24
C LYS A 261 0.12 -24.60 18.50
N GLN A 262 -0.65 -23.60 18.94
CA GLN A 262 -1.92 -23.23 18.31
C GLN A 262 -1.70 -22.75 16.88
N LEU A 263 -0.78 -21.81 16.66
CA LEU A 263 -0.50 -21.26 15.33
C LEU A 263 -0.04 -22.34 14.35
N ALA A 264 0.84 -23.24 14.80
CA ALA A 264 1.31 -24.34 14.00
C ALA A 264 0.14 -25.26 13.59
N ARG A 265 -0.78 -25.59 14.53
CA ARG A 265 -1.98 -26.38 14.25
C ARG A 265 -2.89 -25.68 13.25
N GLU A 266 -3.12 -24.38 13.43
CA GLU A 266 -3.92 -23.56 12.52
C GLU A 266 -3.33 -23.56 11.10
N ILE A 267 -2.01 -23.48 10.95
CA ILE A 267 -1.37 -23.58 9.62
C ILE A 267 -1.73 -24.92 8.98
N VAL A 268 -1.50 -26.04 9.66
CA VAL A 268 -1.76 -27.39 9.12
C VAL A 268 -3.24 -27.58 8.77
N LEU A 269 -4.17 -27.10 9.59
CA LEU A 269 -5.61 -27.25 9.35
C LEU A 269 -6.12 -26.44 8.16
N ASN A 270 -5.46 -25.35 7.80
CA ASN A 270 -5.91 -24.43 6.75
C ASN A 270 -5.20 -24.65 5.41
N ILE A 271 -4.29 -25.62 5.31
CA ILE A 271 -3.77 -26.06 4.01
C ILE A 271 -4.80 -26.99 3.37
N PRO A 272 -5.18 -26.76 2.09
CA PRO A 272 -6.17 -27.59 1.42
C PRO A 272 -5.66 -29.03 1.25
N SER A 273 -6.58 -29.99 1.26
CA SER A 273 -6.28 -31.37 0.86
C SER A 273 -6.23 -31.49 -0.67
N LYS A 274 -5.64 -32.58 -1.16
CA LYS A 274 -5.69 -32.95 -2.59
C LYS A 274 -7.12 -33.04 -3.13
N SER A 275 -8.07 -33.55 -2.35
CA SER A 275 -9.47 -33.64 -2.78
C SER A 275 -10.13 -32.26 -2.87
N GLN A 276 -9.80 -31.35 -1.94
CA GLN A 276 -10.27 -29.97 -2.00
C GLN A 276 -9.69 -29.24 -3.22
N LEU A 277 -8.38 -29.35 -3.50
CA LEU A 277 -7.80 -28.71 -4.68
C LEU A 277 -8.31 -29.25 -6.02
N ASN A 278 -8.85 -30.47 -6.05
CA ASN A 278 -9.50 -31.01 -7.25
C ASN A 278 -10.91 -30.44 -7.48
N ASP A 279 -11.51 -29.77 -6.49
CA ASP A 279 -12.74 -29.02 -6.69
C ASP A 279 -12.45 -27.67 -7.38
N PRO A 280 -13.10 -27.34 -8.51
CA PRO A 280 -12.83 -26.10 -9.24
C PRO A 280 -13.07 -24.82 -8.42
N GLY A 281 -14.07 -24.83 -7.53
CA GLY A 281 -14.39 -23.69 -6.68
C GLY A 281 -13.31 -23.45 -5.63
N GLU A 282 -12.84 -24.51 -5.00
CA GLU A 282 -11.75 -24.47 -4.02
C GLU A 282 -10.41 -24.10 -4.66
N LEU A 283 -10.09 -24.62 -5.86
CA LEU A 283 -8.89 -24.20 -6.59
C LEU A 283 -8.93 -22.70 -6.92
N LYS A 284 -10.07 -22.21 -7.42
CA LYS A 284 -10.27 -20.78 -7.69
C LYS A 284 -10.10 -19.96 -6.42
N ARG A 285 -10.66 -20.41 -5.29
CA ARG A 285 -10.50 -19.76 -3.98
C ARG A 285 -9.03 -19.73 -3.56
N ALA A 286 -8.31 -20.84 -3.67
CA ALA A 286 -6.90 -20.93 -3.33
C ALA A 286 -6.04 -19.96 -4.16
N VAL A 287 -6.27 -19.87 -5.47
CA VAL A 287 -5.57 -18.89 -6.34
C VAL A 287 -5.91 -17.45 -5.96
N ASP A 288 -7.19 -17.15 -5.77
CA ASP A 288 -7.70 -15.81 -5.43
C ASP A 288 -7.26 -15.34 -4.02
N GLN A 289 -6.91 -16.26 -3.14
CA GLN A 289 -6.36 -16.00 -1.80
C GLN A 289 -4.82 -16.10 -1.74
N SER A 290 -4.14 -16.15 -2.89
CA SER A 290 -2.69 -16.31 -2.97
C SER A 290 -2.00 -15.12 -3.65
N GLY A 291 -0.68 -15.00 -3.43
CA GLY A 291 0.21 -14.10 -4.18
C GLY A 291 -0.24 -12.64 -4.16
N LEU A 292 -0.15 -11.97 -5.30
CA LEU A 292 -0.54 -10.55 -5.46
C LEU A 292 -2.06 -10.32 -5.35
N PHE A 293 -2.89 -11.33 -5.58
CA PHE A 293 -4.35 -11.22 -5.46
C PHE A 293 -4.75 -10.93 -4.00
N LEU A 294 -4.11 -11.65 -3.07
CA LEU A 294 -4.28 -11.42 -1.63
C LEU A 294 -3.75 -10.04 -1.21
N GLU A 295 -2.62 -9.60 -1.76
CA GLU A 295 -2.05 -8.29 -1.43
C GLU A 295 -2.90 -7.13 -1.91
N ALA A 296 -3.52 -7.25 -3.08
CA ALA A 296 -4.51 -6.28 -3.54
C ALA A 296 -5.68 -6.17 -2.54
N LYS A 297 -6.19 -7.30 -2.04
CA LYS A 297 -7.24 -7.32 -1.01
C LYS A 297 -6.78 -6.70 0.31
N LEU A 298 -5.55 -6.97 0.73
CA LEU A 298 -4.96 -6.35 1.93
C LEU A 298 -4.89 -4.83 1.79
N LEU A 299 -4.51 -4.33 0.61
CA LEU A 299 -4.48 -2.90 0.32
C LEU A 299 -5.88 -2.27 0.39
N GLU A 300 -6.89 -2.98 -0.10
CA GLU A 300 -8.29 -2.54 0.01
C GLU A 300 -8.79 -2.45 1.46
N ILE A 301 -8.40 -3.41 2.31
CA ILE A 301 -8.70 -3.39 3.74
C ILE A 301 -8.02 -2.19 4.41
N LEU A 302 -6.76 -1.92 4.08
CA LEU A 302 -6.04 -0.74 4.57
C LEU A 302 -6.70 0.58 4.11
N ALA A 303 -7.35 0.57 2.94
CA ALA A 303 -8.14 1.69 2.43
C ALA A 303 -9.55 1.81 3.07
N GLY A 304 -9.87 0.99 4.07
CA GLY A 304 -11.12 1.08 4.85
C GLY A 304 -12.29 0.25 4.31
N LYS A 305 -12.09 -0.58 3.26
CA LYS A 305 -13.11 -1.53 2.79
C LYS A 305 -13.13 -2.75 3.72
N SER A 306 -14.15 -2.83 4.58
CA SER A 306 -14.13 -3.64 5.81
C SER A 306 -14.76 -5.06 5.69
N ASP A 307 -15.25 -5.46 4.52
CA ASP A 307 -15.98 -6.73 4.34
C ASP A 307 -15.12 -7.91 3.85
N LEU A 308 -13.79 -7.76 3.89
CA LEU A 308 -12.85 -8.80 3.42
C LEU A 308 -12.27 -9.58 4.61
N SER A 309 -12.56 -10.89 4.67
CA SER A 309 -12.02 -11.80 5.68
C SER A 309 -10.63 -12.31 5.30
N LEU A 310 -9.64 -12.13 6.19
CA LEU A 310 -8.25 -12.59 6.05
C LEU A 310 -7.94 -13.89 6.82
N GLN A 311 -8.97 -14.60 7.29
CA GLN A 311 -8.78 -15.69 8.26
C GLN A 311 -7.89 -16.84 7.74
N ASP A 312 -7.76 -16.98 6.42
CA ASP A 312 -7.00 -18.06 5.78
C ASP A 312 -5.68 -17.62 5.11
N ASP A 313 -5.19 -16.42 5.39
CA ASP A 313 -3.95 -15.90 4.80
C ASP A 313 -2.71 -16.70 5.28
N PHE A 314 -2.14 -17.49 4.35
CA PHE A 314 -0.93 -18.28 4.59
C PHE A 314 0.30 -17.39 4.85
N LYS A 315 0.47 -16.27 4.13
CA LYS A 315 1.58 -15.33 4.32
C LYS A 315 1.54 -14.74 5.73
N LEU A 316 0.37 -14.34 6.20
CA LEU A 316 0.18 -13.81 7.55
C LEU A 316 0.52 -14.86 8.61
N LYS A 317 0.00 -16.08 8.47
CA LYS A 317 0.29 -17.18 9.41
C LYS A 317 1.78 -17.54 9.41
N LEU A 318 2.42 -17.54 8.25
CA LEU A 318 3.86 -17.79 8.12
C LEU A 318 4.70 -16.70 8.79
N ASN A 319 4.35 -15.42 8.60
CA ASN A 319 5.03 -14.31 9.28
C ASN A 319 4.87 -14.40 10.81
N LYS A 320 3.65 -14.68 11.29
CA LYS A 320 3.40 -14.92 12.72
C LYS A 320 4.22 -16.09 13.25
N LEU A 321 4.37 -17.16 12.46
CA LEU A 321 5.13 -18.34 12.85
C LEU A 321 6.60 -18.00 13.03
N ILE A 322 7.19 -17.29 12.06
CA ILE A 322 8.58 -16.82 12.13
C ILE A 322 8.79 -15.91 13.34
N GLN A 323 7.87 -14.98 13.59
CA GLN A 323 7.94 -14.09 14.76
C GLN A 323 7.88 -14.89 16.07
N GLN A 324 7.00 -15.88 16.17
CA GLN A 324 6.86 -16.70 17.37
C GLN A 324 8.05 -17.62 17.59
N LEU A 325 8.60 -18.22 16.53
CA LEU A 325 9.81 -19.04 16.60
C LEU A 325 11.03 -18.22 17.06
N ASN A 326 11.20 -17.00 16.55
CA ASN A 326 12.26 -16.10 17.00
C ASN A 326 12.12 -15.75 18.49
N GLN A 327 10.90 -15.46 18.96
CA GLN A 327 10.65 -15.20 20.38
C GLN A 327 10.94 -16.43 21.25
N GLU A 328 10.55 -17.61 20.80
CA GLU A 328 10.75 -18.88 21.51
C GLU A 328 12.24 -19.23 21.66
N LEU A 329 13.04 -18.93 20.63
CA LEU A 329 14.49 -19.12 20.58
C LEU A 329 15.25 -18.05 21.39
N ALA A 330 14.76 -16.82 21.43
CA ALA A 330 15.35 -15.72 22.22
C ALA A 330 14.97 -15.76 23.72
N GLY A 331 13.89 -16.44 24.08
CA GLY A 331 13.41 -16.62 25.45
C GLY A 331 14.27 -17.61 26.27
N GLN A 332 13.69 -18.17 27.35
CA GLN A 332 14.42 -19.07 28.26
C GLN A 332 14.79 -20.40 27.57
N THR A 333 15.95 -20.41 26.92
CA THR A 333 16.53 -21.55 26.20
C THR A 333 16.96 -22.67 27.15
N HIS A 334 17.14 -22.37 28.44
CA HIS A 334 17.69 -23.28 29.46
C HIS A 334 16.73 -24.41 29.85
N ASP A 335 15.40 -24.19 29.75
CA ASP A 335 14.39 -25.21 30.07
C ASP A 335 14.09 -26.13 28.88
N LYS A 336 14.63 -25.82 27.70
CA LYS A 336 14.37 -26.56 26.46
C LYS A 336 15.45 -27.62 26.25
N THR A 337 15.03 -28.85 25.96
CA THR A 337 15.96 -29.91 25.58
C THR A 337 16.65 -29.56 24.26
N LYS A 338 17.92 -29.96 24.10
CA LYS A 338 18.71 -29.72 22.87
C LYS A 338 17.96 -30.11 21.59
N ASP A 339 17.27 -31.24 21.61
CA ASP A 339 16.47 -31.73 20.47
C ASP A 339 15.35 -30.77 20.06
N ILE A 340 14.66 -30.16 21.04
CA ILE A 340 13.60 -29.17 20.81
C ILE A 340 14.20 -27.89 20.24
N LEU A 341 15.36 -27.46 20.74
CA LEU A 341 16.05 -26.28 20.21
C LEU A 341 16.46 -26.45 18.76
N GLU A 342 17.05 -27.59 18.40
CA GLU A 342 17.42 -27.88 17.01
C GLU A 342 16.18 -27.94 16.11
N LEU A 343 15.09 -28.54 16.59
CA LEU A 343 13.83 -28.56 15.87
C LEU A 343 13.23 -27.16 15.65
N LEU A 344 13.25 -26.29 16.65
CA LEU A 344 12.78 -24.90 16.52
C LEU A 344 13.63 -24.11 15.52
N LYS A 345 14.96 -24.29 15.53
CA LYS A 345 15.86 -23.65 14.55
C LYS A 345 15.60 -24.14 13.14
N ASP A 346 15.46 -25.45 12.94
CA ASP A 346 15.14 -26.04 11.64
C ASP A 346 13.75 -25.58 11.14
N SER A 347 12.77 -25.47 12.06
CA SER A 347 11.43 -24.91 11.74
C SER A 347 11.54 -23.47 11.27
N LEU A 348 12.37 -22.66 11.95
CA LEU A 348 12.59 -21.26 11.59
C LEU A 348 13.25 -21.14 10.21
N GLN A 349 14.29 -21.94 9.94
CA GLN A 349 14.97 -21.95 8.65
C GLN A 349 14.02 -22.33 7.52
N LYS A 350 13.20 -23.39 7.70
CA LYS A 350 12.20 -23.80 6.71
C LYS A 350 11.11 -22.75 6.51
N ALA A 351 10.67 -22.08 7.58
CA ALA A 351 9.70 -21.00 7.49
C ALA A 351 10.24 -19.78 6.75
N GLN A 352 11.49 -19.38 7.02
CA GLN A 352 12.17 -18.30 6.31
C GLN A 352 12.37 -18.64 4.83
N GLY A 353 12.72 -19.88 4.49
CA GLY A 353 12.85 -20.32 3.11
C GLY A 353 11.52 -20.30 2.35
N ALA A 354 10.42 -20.74 2.99
CA ALA A 354 9.08 -20.64 2.43
C ALA A 354 8.64 -19.18 2.22
N GLN A 355 8.97 -18.28 3.17
CA GLN A 355 8.69 -16.84 3.05
C GLN A 355 9.50 -16.22 1.91
N ALA A 356 10.78 -16.59 1.78
CA ALA A 356 11.65 -16.13 0.70
C ALA A 356 11.10 -16.54 -0.67
N LYS A 357 10.68 -17.81 -0.81
CA LYS A 357 10.06 -18.32 -2.03
C LYS A 357 8.79 -17.54 -2.40
N LEU A 358 7.88 -17.37 -1.44
CA LEU A 358 6.65 -16.60 -1.66
C LEU A 358 6.94 -15.14 -2.07
N THR A 359 7.90 -14.49 -1.42
CA THR A 359 8.28 -13.10 -1.71
C THR A 359 8.89 -12.97 -3.11
N LEU A 360 9.70 -13.95 -3.53
CA LEU A 360 10.27 -13.99 -4.87
C LEU A 360 9.20 -14.22 -5.95
N ASP A 361 8.22 -15.09 -5.70
CA ASP A 361 7.10 -15.31 -6.62
C ASP A 361 6.24 -14.04 -6.77
N GLN A 362 6.01 -13.31 -5.68
CA GLN A 362 5.33 -12.00 -5.71
C GLN A 362 6.12 -10.95 -6.49
N LEU A 363 7.43 -10.86 -6.27
CA LEU A 363 8.31 -9.95 -6.98
C LEU A 363 8.35 -10.27 -8.49
N ASN A 364 8.39 -11.55 -8.84
CA ASN A 364 8.35 -12.01 -10.23
C ASN A 364 7.01 -11.69 -10.91
N SER A 365 5.94 -11.55 -10.12
CA SER A 365 4.59 -11.25 -10.61
C SER A 365 4.33 -9.75 -10.79
N LEU A 366 5.27 -8.87 -10.44
CA LEU A 366 5.10 -7.43 -10.61
C LEU A 366 5.07 -7.05 -12.11
N PRO A 367 4.21 -6.10 -12.52
CA PRO A 367 4.20 -5.59 -13.88
C PRO A 367 5.55 -5.03 -14.29
N ARG A 368 5.98 -5.35 -15.52
CA ARG A 368 7.20 -4.81 -16.13
C ARG A 368 6.82 -3.94 -17.32
N GLU A 369 7.24 -2.67 -17.32
CA GLU A 369 6.87 -1.67 -18.34
C GLU A 369 7.23 -2.09 -19.77
N GLU A 370 8.32 -2.87 -19.95
CA GLU A 370 8.80 -3.31 -21.26
C GLU A 370 8.30 -4.72 -21.66
N SER A 371 7.45 -5.36 -20.83
CA SER A 371 6.96 -6.71 -21.11
C SER A 371 5.63 -6.65 -21.87
N PRO A 372 5.51 -7.31 -23.04
CA PRO A 372 4.22 -7.43 -23.73
C PRO A 372 3.23 -8.35 -23.00
N LYS A 373 3.67 -8.98 -21.90
CA LYS A 373 2.89 -9.92 -21.10
C LYS A 373 2.97 -9.59 -19.61
N GLN A 374 1.86 -9.78 -18.93
CA GLN A 374 1.78 -9.86 -17.49
C GLN A 374 1.84 -11.35 -17.09
N ALA A 375 2.65 -11.68 -16.10
CA ALA A 375 2.74 -13.04 -15.56
C ALA A 375 2.53 -13.02 -14.05
N TRP A 376 1.85 -14.05 -13.52
CA TRP A 376 1.67 -14.28 -12.09
C TRP A 376 2.15 -15.67 -11.74
N SER A 377 3.14 -15.76 -10.86
CA SER A 377 3.67 -17.02 -10.33
C SER A 377 3.16 -17.24 -8.91
N LEU A 378 2.69 -18.45 -8.64
CA LEU A 378 2.28 -18.87 -7.30
C LEU A 378 2.51 -20.37 -7.10
N GLU A 379 2.73 -20.75 -5.84
CA GLU A 379 2.93 -22.14 -5.42
C GLU A 379 1.90 -22.47 -4.35
N LEU A 380 0.97 -23.39 -4.67
CA LEU A 380 -0.09 -23.80 -3.75
C LEU A 380 0.32 -25.10 -3.06
N PRO A 381 0.58 -25.08 -1.75
CA PRO A 381 0.75 -26.31 -1.00
C PRO A 381 -0.58 -27.02 -0.76
N PHE A 382 -0.55 -28.34 -0.72
CA PHE A 382 -1.69 -29.15 -0.32
C PHE A 382 -1.25 -30.42 0.40
N PHE A 383 -2.14 -31.00 1.20
CA PHE A 383 -1.90 -32.30 1.82
C PHE A 383 -2.42 -33.44 0.94
N HIS A 384 -1.55 -34.42 0.71
CA HIS A 384 -1.90 -35.74 0.23
C HIS A 384 -1.58 -36.74 1.34
N ASP A 385 -2.63 -37.24 1.99
CA ASP A 385 -2.54 -38.07 3.18
C ASP A 385 -1.75 -37.38 4.32
N GLN A 386 -0.56 -37.88 4.64
CA GLN A 386 0.31 -37.35 5.70
C GLN A 386 1.53 -36.58 5.16
N SER A 387 1.50 -36.20 3.89
CA SER A 387 2.59 -35.49 3.24
C SER A 387 2.09 -34.24 2.55
N ALA A 388 2.84 -33.16 2.69
CA ALA A 388 2.63 -31.93 1.95
C ALA A 388 3.30 -32.02 0.58
N ASP A 389 2.50 -31.78 -0.45
CA ASP A 389 2.92 -31.58 -1.83
C ASP A 389 2.63 -30.13 -2.24
N SER A 390 3.06 -29.75 -3.45
CA SER A 390 2.77 -28.43 -4.00
C SER A 390 2.51 -28.48 -5.50
N VAL A 391 1.70 -27.54 -5.97
CA VAL A 391 1.51 -27.26 -7.39
C VAL A 391 1.98 -25.84 -7.68
N ARG A 392 2.89 -25.70 -8.65
CA ARG A 392 3.29 -24.39 -9.16
C ARG A 392 2.41 -24.02 -10.32
N ILE A 393 1.86 -22.81 -10.28
CA ILE A 393 0.99 -22.26 -11.31
C ILE A 393 1.59 -20.93 -11.75
N GLU A 394 1.74 -20.77 -13.06
CA GLU A 394 2.09 -19.52 -13.71
C GLU A 394 0.96 -19.14 -14.66
N ILE A 395 0.40 -17.94 -14.49
CA ILE A 395 -0.68 -17.42 -15.32
C ILE A 395 -0.09 -16.28 -16.14
N GLU A 396 -0.16 -16.36 -17.47
CA GLU A 396 0.29 -15.31 -18.39
C GLU A 396 -0.91 -14.69 -19.09
N GLN A 397 -0.91 -13.37 -19.22
CA GLN A 397 -1.87 -12.59 -20.00
C GLN A 397 -1.12 -11.61 -20.90
N ASP A 398 -1.51 -11.54 -22.18
CA ASP A 398 -0.99 -10.50 -23.07
C ASP A 398 -1.48 -9.11 -22.61
N GLN A 399 -0.58 -8.15 -22.48
CA GLN A 399 -0.96 -6.77 -22.18
C GLN A 399 -1.60 -6.12 -23.42
N PRO A 400 -2.64 -5.28 -23.25
CA PRO A 400 -3.23 -4.55 -24.36
C PRO A 400 -2.20 -3.56 -24.93
N GLY A 401 -1.53 -3.94 -26.01
CA GLY A 401 -0.87 -2.98 -26.89
C GLY A 401 -1.95 -2.05 -27.46
N GLY A 402 -1.64 -0.76 -27.65
CA GLY A 402 -2.59 0.31 -28.00
C GLY A 402 -3.33 0.20 -29.35
N SER A 403 -3.58 -1.01 -29.85
CA SER A 403 -4.36 -1.33 -31.04
C SER A 403 -5.71 -1.93 -30.60
N GLU A 404 -6.82 -1.32 -31.02
CA GLU A 404 -8.22 -1.68 -30.64
C GLU A 404 -8.68 -3.11 -30.97
N ASN A 405 -7.81 -3.97 -31.53
CA ASN A 405 -8.19 -5.30 -32.03
C ASN A 405 -7.33 -6.46 -31.47
N GLN A 406 -6.58 -6.24 -30.39
CA GLN A 406 -5.74 -7.28 -29.80
C GLN A 406 -6.52 -8.12 -28.78
N GLN A 407 -6.95 -9.32 -29.21
CA GLN A 407 -7.63 -10.29 -28.35
C GLN A 407 -6.66 -10.77 -27.27
N GLN A 408 -7.08 -10.69 -26.01
CA GLN A 408 -6.23 -11.05 -24.88
C GLN A 408 -6.06 -12.56 -24.80
N ASN A 409 -4.82 -13.02 -24.97
CA ASN A 409 -4.51 -14.44 -24.85
C ASN A 409 -4.14 -14.77 -23.42
N TRP A 410 -4.61 -15.92 -22.96
CA TRP A 410 -4.32 -16.46 -21.64
C TRP A 410 -3.52 -17.73 -21.79
N ALA A 411 -2.48 -17.86 -20.98
CA ALA A 411 -1.77 -19.11 -20.80
C ALA A 411 -1.67 -19.45 -19.33
N VAL A 412 -1.81 -20.74 -19.00
CA VAL A 412 -1.60 -21.26 -17.65
C VAL A 412 -0.58 -22.38 -17.74
N SER A 413 0.56 -22.21 -17.09
CA SER A 413 1.57 -23.26 -16.92
C SER A 413 1.41 -23.86 -15.53
N ILE A 414 1.34 -25.19 -15.45
CA ILE A 414 1.20 -25.94 -14.20
C ILE A 414 2.38 -26.90 -14.10
N THR A 415 3.07 -26.92 -12.97
CA THR A 415 4.13 -27.90 -12.67
C THR A 415 3.79 -28.62 -11.37
N VAL A 416 3.81 -29.95 -11.43
CA VAL A 416 3.50 -30.82 -10.29
C VAL A 416 4.33 -32.10 -10.38
N THR A 417 4.67 -32.69 -9.24
CA THR A 417 5.41 -33.96 -9.17
C THR A 417 4.59 -34.97 -8.35
N PRO A 418 3.57 -35.61 -8.96
CA PRO A 418 2.73 -36.57 -8.24
C PRO A 418 3.52 -37.80 -7.78
N PRO A 419 3.18 -38.42 -6.64
CA PRO A 419 3.84 -39.65 -6.20
C PRO A 419 3.76 -40.76 -7.24
N GLY A 420 4.89 -41.43 -7.49
CA GLY A 420 4.98 -42.51 -8.47
C GLY A 420 5.02 -42.05 -9.94
N LEU A 421 5.01 -40.74 -10.20
CA LEU A 421 5.23 -40.15 -11.52
C LEU A 421 6.44 -39.20 -11.45
N ALA A 422 7.11 -39.00 -12.60
CA ALA A 422 8.07 -37.91 -12.72
C ALA A 422 7.35 -36.55 -12.76
N THR A 423 8.12 -35.46 -12.63
CA THR A 423 7.58 -34.10 -12.75
C THR A 423 6.85 -33.92 -14.08
N ILE A 424 5.62 -33.42 -14.00
CA ILE A 424 4.78 -33.10 -15.14
C ILE A 424 4.73 -31.58 -15.25
N HIS A 425 5.13 -31.07 -16.41
CA HIS A 425 4.86 -29.70 -16.82
C HIS A 425 3.67 -29.72 -17.78
N CYS A 426 2.71 -28.84 -17.57
CA CYS A 426 1.55 -28.66 -18.42
C CYS A 426 1.45 -27.20 -18.81
N LYS A 427 1.24 -26.87 -20.08
CA LYS A 427 0.92 -25.52 -20.55
C LYS A 427 -0.41 -25.57 -21.29
N ILE A 428 -1.36 -24.79 -20.79
CA ILE A 428 -2.71 -24.62 -21.33
C ILE A 428 -2.77 -23.23 -21.94
N THR A 429 -3.10 -23.10 -23.22
CA THR A 429 -3.29 -21.80 -23.87
C THR A 429 -4.70 -21.67 -24.40
N CYS A 430 -5.34 -20.55 -24.12
CA CYS A 430 -6.64 -20.19 -24.66
C CYS A 430 -6.45 -19.11 -25.72
N TYR A 431 -6.79 -19.45 -26.96
CA TYR A 431 -6.73 -18.55 -28.11
C TYR A 431 -7.97 -18.78 -28.98
N ASP A 432 -8.66 -17.69 -29.34
CA ASP A 432 -9.84 -17.73 -30.23
C ASP A 432 -10.90 -18.76 -29.79
N GLY A 433 -11.17 -18.81 -28.48
CA GLY A 433 -12.14 -19.74 -27.88
C GLY A 433 -11.70 -21.20 -27.79
N SER A 434 -10.54 -21.56 -28.37
CA SER A 434 -9.99 -22.92 -28.34
C SER A 434 -8.89 -23.07 -27.28
N VAL A 435 -8.93 -24.19 -26.55
CA VAL A 435 -7.99 -24.52 -25.47
C VAL A 435 -7.00 -25.58 -25.95
N ASN A 436 -5.74 -25.19 -26.11
CA ASN A 436 -4.65 -26.10 -26.47
C ASN A 436 -3.90 -26.51 -25.20
N THR A 437 -3.44 -27.75 -25.13
CA THR A 437 -2.74 -28.27 -23.95
C THR A 437 -1.50 -29.07 -24.36
N ARG A 438 -0.36 -28.74 -23.76
CA ARG A 438 0.89 -29.45 -24.00
C ARG A 438 1.46 -29.93 -22.67
N PHE A 439 1.86 -31.19 -22.64
CA PHE A 439 2.51 -31.81 -21.49
C PHE A 439 3.98 -32.12 -21.78
N TRP A 440 4.81 -32.07 -20.74
CA TRP A 440 6.19 -32.53 -20.76
C TRP A 440 6.53 -33.29 -19.49
N SER A 441 7.31 -34.35 -19.64
CA SER A 441 7.93 -35.08 -18.53
C SER A 441 9.22 -35.73 -19.01
N GLU A 442 10.25 -35.77 -18.18
CA GLU A 442 11.53 -36.43 -18.53
C GLU A 442 11.40 -37.96 -18.63
N ALA A 443 10.48 -38.55 -17.85
CA ALA A 443 10.22 -39.98 -17.87
C ALA A 443 9.24 -40.36 -18.98
N ALA A 444 9.66 -41.28 -19.86
CA ALA A 444 8.86 -41.79 -20.97
C ALA A 444 7.57 -42.50 -20.50
N ASP A 445 7.63 -43.31 -19.44
CA ASP A 445 6.45 -43.98 -18.87
C ASP A 445 5.35 -42.99 -18.44
N THR A 446 5.72 -41.84 -17.88
CA THR A 446 4.76 -40.77 -17.56
C THR A 446 4.14 -40.18 -18.84
N VAL A 447 4.94 -39.98 -19.90
CA VAL A 447 4.46 -39.44 -21.19
C VAL A 447 3.48 -40.42 -21.85
N ASP A 448 3.79 -41.71 -21.85
CA ASP A 448 2.93 -42.76 -22.39
C ASP A 448 1.60 -42.84 -21.64
N LYS A 449 1.65 -42.75 -20.30
CA LYS A 449 0.45 -42.65 -19.45
C LYS A 449 -0.39 -41.42 -19.78
N ILE A 450 0.22 -40.25 -19.96
CA ILE A 450 -0.51 -39.02 -20.33
C ILE A 450 -1.13 -39.17 -21.71
N ASN A 451 -0.38 -39.64 -22.71
CA ASN A 451 -0.86 -39.87 -24.07
C ASN A 451 -2.07 -40.81 -24.09
N GLY A 452 -2.06 -41.88 -23.28
CA GLY A 452 -3.20 -42.78 -23.14
C GLY A 452 -4.47 -42.17 -22.52
N HIS A 453 -4.39 -40.98 -21.93
CA HIS A 453 -5.51 -40.30 -21.26
C HIS A 453 -5.88 -38.94 -21.88
N LEU A 454 -5.27 -38.54 -23.01
CA LEU A 454 -5.59 -37.26 -23.67
C LEU A 454 -7.04 -37.20 -24.14
N ASP A 455 -7.60 -38.31 -24.64
CA ASP A 455 -9.01 -38.38 -25.05
C ASP A 455 -9.96 -38.15 -23.87
N TYR A 456 -9.62 -38.67 -22.69
CA TYR A 456 -10.38 -38.42 -21.48
C TYR A 456 -10.35 -36.94 -21.10
N LEU A 457 -9.17 -36.30 -21.14
CA LEU A 457 -9.02 -34.86 -20.86
C LEU A 457 -9.84 -34.01 -21.84
N LYS A 458 -9.79 -34.36 -23.14
CA LYS A 458 -10.58 -33.71 -24.18
C LYS A 458 -12.07 -33.76 -23.88
N GLN A 459 -12.60 -34.94 -23.52
CA GLN A 459 -14.00 -35.09 -23.12
C GLN A 459 -14.36 -34.26 -21.89
N GLN A 460 -13.45 -34.14 -20.91
CA GLN A 460 -13.67 -33.28 -19.74
C GLN A 460 -13.73 -31.80 -20.12
N PHE A 461 -12.91 -31.33 -21.05
CA PHE A 461 -12.97 -29.94 -21.52
C PHE A 461 -14.31 -29.66 -22.20
N GLU A 462 -14.72 -30.51 -23.14
CA GLU A 462 -15.97 -30.36 -23.89
C GLU A 462 -17.19 -30.41 -22.96
N LYS A 463 -17.18 -31.31 -21.97
CA LYS A 463 -18.24 -31.42 -20.95
C LYS A 463 -18.38 -30.14 -20.11
N ASN A 464 -17.29 -29.40 -19.90
CA ASN A 464 -17.27 -28.13 -19.17
C ASN A 464 -17.45 -26.91 -20.08
N GLY A 465 -17.83 -27.11 -21.34
CA GLY A 465 -18.14 -26.03 -22.28
C GLY A 465 -16.92 -25.40 -22.95
N LEU A 466 -15.74 -26.03 -22.87
CA LEU A 466 -14.53 -25.58 -23.54
C LEU A 466 -14.38 -26.25 -24.91
N ILE A 467 -13.86 -25.51 -25.89
CA ILE A 467 -13.51 -26.07 -27.20
C ILE A 467 -12.09 -26.62 -27.09
N ALA A 468 -11.95 -27.94 -27.10
CA ALA A 468 -10.63 -28.58 -27.07
C ALA A 468 -9.90 -28.42 -28.41
N GLY A 469 -8.73 -27.79 -28.38
CA GLY A 469 -7.79 -27.69 -29.49
C GLY A 469 -6.81 -28.85 -29.51
N PHE A 470 -5.53 -28.56 -29.83
CA PHE A 470 -4.48 -29.57 -29.85
C PHE A 470 -4.11 -30.01 -28.43
N MET A 471 -3.95 -31.33 -28.24
CA MET A 471 -3.46 -31.94 -27.00
C MET A 471 -2.32 -32.89 -27.32
N GLU A 472 -1.19 -32.74 -26.63
CA GLU A 472 -0.01 -33.56 -26.88
C GLU A 472 0.88 -33.68 -25.64
N ALA A 473 1.59 -34.80 -25.51
CA ALA A 473 2.60 -35.01 -24.48
C ALA A 473 3.95 -35.34 -25.10
N HIS A 474 4.99 -34.67 -24.62
CA HIS A 474 6.36 -34.78 -25.11
C HIS A 474 7.32 -35.23 -24.01
N GLN A 475 8.34 -35.99 -24.38
CA GLN A 475 9.41 -36.28 -23.44
C GLN A 475 10.37 -35.09 -23.31
N GLY A 476 10.79 -34.79 -22.07
CA GLY A 476 11.73 -33.73 -21.74
C GLY A 476 11.10 -32.63 -20.90
N GLN A 477 11.59 -31.40 -21.05
CA GLN A 477 11.09 -30.22 -20.38
C GLN A 477 10.52 -29.22 -21.40
N PRO A 478 9.57 -28.35 -21.02
CA PRO A 478 9.12 -27.28 -21.89
C PRO A 478 10.33 -26.44 -22.32
N LYS A 479 10.40 -26.10 -23.62
CA LYS A 479 11.35 -25.08 -24.08
C LYS A 479 11.07 -23.82 -23.26
N GLN A 480 12.04 -23.41 -22.45
CA GLN A 480 11.92 -22.19 -21.64
C GLN A 480 11.53 -21.06 -22.59
N THR A 481 10.27 -20.61 -22.49
CA THR A 481 9.73 -19.60 -23.39
C THR A 481 10.03 -18.25 -22.77
N ASP A 482 11.30 -17.82 -22.70
CA ASP A 482 11.75 -16.49 -22.22
C ASP A 482 11.07 -15.92 -20.94
N GLY A 483 10.46 -16.78 -20.12
CA GLY A 483 9.63 -16.43 -18.95
C GLY A 483 10.32 -16.74 -17.63
N ILE A 484 11.20 -17.75 -17.62
CA ILE A 484 12.32 -17.79 -16.66
C ILE A 484 13.35 -16.77 -17.17
N LYS A 485 12.99 -15.48 -17.17
CA LYS A 485 14.04 -14.47 -17.09
C LYS A 485 14.61 -14.69 -15.70
N THR A 486 15.83 -15.22 -15.66
CA THR A 486 16.80 -14.89 -14.62
C THR A 486 16.43 -13.52 -14.07
N PRO A 487 16.23 -13.37 -12.75
CA PRO A 487 16.15 -12.03 -12.21
C PRO A 487 17.40 -11.36 -12.74
N VAL A 488 17.22 -10.29 -13.50
CA VAL A 488 18.28 -9.37 -13.85
C VAL A 488 19.38 -9.86 -14.79
N ALA A 489 19.04 -10.22 -16.04
CA ALA A 489 20.06 -10.20 -17.12
C ALA A 489 20.72 -8.80 -17.27
N ASN A 490 20.08 -7.72 -16.79
CA ASN A 490 20.60 -6.35 -16.86
C ASN A 490 21.19 -5.78 -15.55
N LEU A 491 21.14 -6.48 -14.40
CA LEU A 491 21.74 -5.96 -13.13
C LEU A 491 22.99 -6.72 -12.66
N LEU A 492 23.43 -7.72 -13.43
CA LEU A 492 24.65 -8.51 -13.19
C LEU A 492 25.72 -8.28 -14.26
N ASN A 493 25.67 -7.17 -15.00
CA ASN A 493 26.78 -6.81 -15.89
C ASN A 493 27.98 -6.34 -15.05
N GLU A 494 28.78 -7.30 -14.62
CA GLU A 494 30.14 -7.08 -14.18
C GLU A 494 30.91 -6.54 -15.39
N LYS A 495 31.15 -5.23 -15.43
CA LYS A 495 32.25 -4.70 -16.22
C LYS A 495 33.53 -5.24 -15.59
N VAL A 496 34.08 -6.30 -16.17
CA VAL A 496 35.48 -6.69 -15.98
C VAL A 496 36.37 -5.67 -16.69
#